data_AF-A0A520AA92-F1
#
_entry.id   AF-A0A520AA92-F1
#
_cell.length_a   1.000
_cell.length_b   1.000
_cell.length_c   1.000
_cell.angle_alpha   90.00
_cell.angle_beta   90.00
_cell.angle_gamma   90.00
#
_symmetry.space_group_name_H-M   'P 1'
#
loop_
_entity.id
_entity.type
_entity.pdbx_description
1 polymer ?
#
loop_
_entity_poly.entity_id
_entity_poly.type
_entity_poly.pdbx_seq_one_letter_code
_entity_poly.pdbx_strand_id
1 'polypeptide(L)'
;VLLIGIYIWYQNVYLKGRAEEASAKMYKAERFIGVDSLANKALNGEGGYPGLEKIADEYANTKSANLANLYLGGIYLRKGEYKKAVESLGSYSETGSTVIDPLALGLLGDAYSELKDYKQAATYYKKAADKASNKFTSPMFLKKLGLVNETLKDFKGAQDAYTKIKTQYPESQEAVLIDEYIGRAEAQAK
;
A
#
# COMPACT_ATOMS: atom_id res chain seq x y z
N VAL A 1 32.65 16.88 -17.08
CA VAL A 1 32.90 15.47 -17.48
C VAL A 1 33.13 14.55 -16.27
N LEU A 2 34.01 14.89 -15.32
CA LEU A 2 34.27 14.08 -14.10
C LEU A 2 33.01 13.76 -13.26
N LEU A 3 32.17 14.77 -12.96
CA LEU A 3 30.94 14.57 -12.19
C LEU A 3 29.90 13.69 -12.92
N ILE A 4 29.86 13.77 -14.25
CA ILE A 4 28.99 12.93 -15.08
C ILE A 4 29.50 11.48 -15.06
N GLY A 5 30.82 11.27 -15.12
CA GLY A 5 31.42 9.94 -15.01
C GLY A 5 31.17 9.27 -13.65
N ILE A 6 31.32 10.01 -12.55
CA ILE A 6 31.01 9.52 -11.19
C ILE A 6 29.52 9.17 -11.06
N TYR A 7 28.64 10.02 -11.59
CA TYR A 7 27.19 9.77 -11.60
C TYR A 7 26.84 8.49 -12.38
N ILE A 8 27.38 8.33 -13.60
CA ILE A 8 27.15 7.15 -14.44
C ILE A 8 27.66 5.87 -13.75
N TRP A 9 28.84 5.90 -13.14
CA TRP A 9 29.39 4.76 -12.40
C TRP A 9 28.54 4.40 -11.18
N TYR A 10 28.14 5.40 -10.40
CA TYR A 10 27.27 5.20 -9.23
C TYR A 10 25.95 4.54 -9.62
N GLN A 11 25.30 5.02 -10.69
CA GLN A 11 24.04 4.47 -11.18
C GLN A 11 24.19 3.06 -11.76
N ASN A 12 25.14 2.87 -12.69
CA ASN A 12 25.18 1.65 -13.51
C ASN A 12 25.99 0.51 -12.91
N VAL A 13 26.88 0.81 -11.95
CA VAL A 13 27.74 -0.20 -11.31
C VAL A 13 27.34 -0.39 -9.85
N TYR A 14 27.40 0.67 -9.04
CA TYR A 14 27.16 0.56 -7.60
C TYR A 14 25.70 0.22 -7.26
N LEU A 15 24.73 1.01 -7.74
CA LEU A 15 23.32 0.75 -7.46
C LEU A 15 22.82 -0.53 -8.13
N LYS A 16 23.29 -0.83 -9.34
CA LYS A 16 22.91 -2.06 -10.04
C LYS A 16 23.37 -3.32 -9.29
N GLY A 17 24.64 -3.37 -8.86
CA GLY A 17 25.16 -4.50 -8.08
C GLY A 17 24.43 -4.68 -6.75
N ARG A 18 24.15 -3.58 -6.04
CA ARG A 18 23.33 -3.60 -4.81
C ARG A 18 21.92 -4.15 -5.06
N ALA A 19 21.28 -3.76 -6.15
CA ALA A 19 19.94 -4.23 -6.49
C ALA A 19 19.92 -5.73 -6.84
N GLU A 20 20.91 -6.21 -7.59
CA GLU A 20 21.05 -7.63 -7.92
C GLU A 20 21.26 -8.49 -6.66
N GLU A 21 22.12 -8.03 -5.74
CA GLU A 21 22.36 -8.70 -4.46
C GLU A 21 21.11 -8.73 -3.58
N ALA A 22 20.41 -7.61 -3.46
CA ALA A 22 19.18 -7.50 -2.69
C ALA A 22 18.08 -8.41 -3.25
N SER A 23 17.93 -8.47 -4.58
CA SER A 23 16.98 -9.36 -5.26
C SER A 23 17.26 -10.83 -4.95
N ALA A 24 18.51 -11.28 -5.06
CA ALA A 24 18.91 -12.65 -4.74
C ALA A 24 18.63 -13.02 -3.27
N LYS A 25 18.80 -12.07 -2.34
CA LYS A 25 18.53 -12.24 -0.91
C LYS A 25 17.04 -12.26 -0.58
N MET A 26 16.23 -11.46 -1.27
CA MET A 26 14.79 -11.32 -1.02
C MET A 26 13.97 -12.55 -1.43
N TYR A 27 14.46 -13.34 -2.39
CA TYR A 27 13.77 -14.54 -2.89
C TYR A 27 13.30 -15.51 -1.78
N LYS A 28 14.09 -15.68 -0.70
CA LYS A 28 13.68 -16.55 0.42
C LYS A 28 12.57 -15.93 1.27
N ALA A 29 12.65 -14.63 1.53
CA ALA A 29 11.62 -13.93 2.27
C ALA A 29 10.27 -14.02 1.54
N GLU A 30 10.24 -13.86 0.21
CA GLU A 30 9.00 -13.96 -0.59
C GLU A 30 8.29 -15.30 -0.43
N ARG A 31 9.03 -16.40 -0.27
CA ARG A 31 8.43 -17.74 -0.02
C ARG A 31 7.71 -17.86 1.32
N PHE A 32 8.01 -16.98 2.27
CA PHE A 32 7.35 -16.93 3.58
C PHE A 32 6.13 -16.01 3.58
N ILE A 33 6.00 -15.14 2.59
CA ILE A 33 4.91 -14.16 2.45
C ILE A 33 3.67 -14.89 1.91
N GLY A 34 2.86 -15.42 2.81
CA GLY A 34 1.63 -16.13 2.46
C GLY A 34 1.27 -17.26 3.42
N VAL A 35 2.20 -17.65 4.29
CA VAL A 35 1.94 -18.59 5.38
C VAL A 35 2.05 -17.82 6.69
N ASP A 36 0.94 -17.64 7.40
CA ASP A 36 0.90 -16.81 8.61
C ASP A 36 1.89 -17.28 9.68
N SER A 37 2.16 -18.59 9.79
CA SER A 37 3.15 -19.14 10.70
C SER A 37 4.61 -18.78 10.34
N LEU A 38 4.87 -18.26 9.13
CA LEU A 38 6.20 -17.89 8.65
C LEU A 38 6.40 -16.37 8.58
N ALA A 39 5.42 -15.57 9.03
CA ALA A 39 5.54 -14.11 9.03
C ALA A 39 6.81 -13.62 9.75
N ASN A 40 7.14 -14.18 10.91
CA ASN A 40 8.36 -13.82 11.64
C ASN A 40 9.65 -14.20 10.90
N LYS A 41 9.62 -15.27 10.09
CA LYS A 41 10.76 -15.65 9.24
C LYS A 41 10.90 -14.71 8.05
N ALA A 42 9.79 -14.22 7.51
CA ALA A 42 9.81 -13.17 6.49
C ALA A 42 10.41 -11.87 7.05
N LEU A 43 10.02 -11.46 8.27
CA LEU A 43 10.53 -10.25 8.92
C LEU A 43 12.02 -10.34 9.24
N ASN A 44 12.42 -11.40 9.96
CA ASN A 44 13.74 -11.50 10.60
C ASN A 44 14.77 -12.28 9.77
N GLY A 45 14.31 -13.10 8.83
CA GLY A 45 15.14 -14.03 8.07
C GLY A 45 15.24 -15.41 8.72
N GLU A 46 15.82 -16.35 7.99
CA GLU A 46 16.06 -17.73 8.46
C GLU A 46 17.25 -18.36 7.72
N GLY A 47 18.02 -19.18 8.42
CA GLY A 47 19.03 -20.06 7.80
C GLY A 47 20.13 -19.31 7.04
N GLY A 48 20.58 -18.17 7.57
CA GLY A 48 21.64 -17.34 6.98
C GLY A 48 21.15 -16.34 5.92
N TYR A 49 19.85 -16.27 5.65
CA TYR A 49 19.26 -15.30 4.72
C TYR A 49 18.65 -14.14 5.50
N PRO A 50 18.88 -12.88 5.08
CA PRO A 50 18.31 -11.73 5.75
C PRO A 50 16.79 -11.71 5.60
N GLY A 51 16.10 -11.19 6.60
CA GLY A 51 14.68 -10.88 6.52
C GLY A 51 14.39 -9.58 5.80
N LEU A 52 13.11 -9.31 5.57
CA LEU A 52 12.63 -8.11 4.89
C LEU A 52 13.05 -6.83 5.61
N GLU A 53 13.09 -6.81 6.95
CA GLU A 53 13.53 -5.64 7.72
C GLU A 53 14.97 -5.25 7.36
N LYS A 54 15.85 -6.25 7.35
CA LYS A 54 17.26 -6.06 7.00
C LYS A 54 17.44 -5.69 5.53
N ILE A 55 16.63 -6.24 4.62
CA ILE A 55 16.68 -5.89 3.20
C ILE A 55 16.23 -4.44 2.97
N ALA A 56 15.14 -4.00 3.64
CA ALA A 56 14.63 -2.64 3.54
C ALA A 56 15.66 -1.60 4.03
N ASP A 57 16.35 -1.91 5.13
CA ASP A 57 17.35 -1.02 5.75
C ASP A 57 18.69 -1.02 4.98
N GLU A 58 19.35 -2.17 4.86
CA GLU A 58 20.72 -2.24 4.30
C GLU A 58 20.77 -1.98 2.79
N TYR A 59 19.67 -2.23 2.07
CA TYR A 59 19.56 -2.04 0.63
C TYR A 59 18.59 -0.92 0.25
N ALA A 60 18.33 0.02 1.16
CA ALA A 60 17.61 1.26 0.88
C ALA A 60 18.12 1.87 -0.43
N ASN A 61 17.21 2.42 -1.26
CA ASN A 61 17.39 2.87 -2.65
C ASN A 61 17.39 1.82 -3.77
N THR A 62 17.18 0.53 -3.44
CA THR A 62 17.01 -0.53 -4.45
C THR A 62 15.54 -0.87 -4.69
N LYS A 63 15.23 -1.45 -5.86
CA LYS A 63 13.88 -1.99 -6.14
C LYS A 63 13.47 -3.07 -5.13
N SER A 64 14.43 -3.86 -4.67
CA SER A 64 14.19 -4.91 -3.68
C SER A 64 13.86 -4.34 -2.31
N ALA A 65 14.58 -3.31 -1.83
CA ALA A 65 14.19 -2.63 -0.59
C ALA A 65 12.82 -1.97 -0.69
N ASN A 66 12.50 -1.40 -1.87
CA ASN A 66 11.18 -0.83 -2.11
C ASN A 66 10.06 -1.87 -2.02
N LEU A 67 10.26 -3.04 -2.63
CA LEU A 67 9.31 -4.15 -2.53
C LEU A 67 9.26 -4.74 -1.11
N ALA A 68 10.39 -4.81 -0.42
CA ALA A 68 10.46 -5.24 0.97
C ALA A 68 9.62 -4.34 1.88
N ASN A 69 9.68 -3.02 1.70
CA ASN A 69 8.84 -2.05 2.42
C ASN A 69 7.34 -2.31 2.24
N LEU A 70 6.90 -2.62 1.02
CA LEU A 70 5.50 -3.00 0.76
C LEU A 70 5.10 -4.26 1.53
N TYR A 71 5.95 -5.29 1.49
CA TYR A 71 5.69 -6.55 2.18
C TYR A 71 5.70 -6.43 3.69
N LEU A 72 6.66 -5.68 4.25
CA LEU A 72 6.71 -5.32 5.66
C LEU A 72 5.40 -4.65 6.09
N GLY A 73 4.94 -3.67 5.32
CA GLY A 73 3.65 -3.00 5.52
C GLY A 73 2.49 -3.97 5.70
N GLY A 74 2.32 -4.88 4.74
CA GLY A 74 1.26 -5.89 4.79
C GLY A 74 1.40 -6.88 5.95
N ILE A 75 2.63 -7.29 6.29
CA ILE A 75 2.88 -8.19 7.43
C ILE A 75 2.54 -7.48 8.74
N TYR A 76 3.02 -6.25 8.94
CA TYR A 76 2.76 -5.48 10.15
C TYR A 76 1.27 -5.18 10.33
N LEU A 77 0.53 -4.90 9.26
CA LEU A 77 -0.94 -4.79 9.29
C LEU A 77 -1.57 -6.06 9.86
N ARG A 78 -1.22 -7.24 9.33
CA ARG A 78 -1.78 -8.53 9.82
C ARG A 78 -1.42 -8.81 11.27
N LYS A 79 -0.29 -8.32 11.75
CA LYS A 79 0.15 -8.46 13.15
C LYS A 79 -0.43 -7.41 14.10
N GLY A 80 -1.21 -6.45 13.61
CA GLY A 80 -1.70 -5.33 14.41
C GLY A 80 -0.63 -4.28 14.75
N GLU A 81 0.55 -4.36 14.13
CA GLU A 81 1.68 -3.44 14.35
C GLU A 81 1.54 -2.19 13.45
N TYR A 82 0.40 -1.50 13.55
CA TYR A 82 -0.01 -0.49 12.57
C TYR A 82 0.97 0.69 12.41
N LYS A 83 1.65 1.11 13.49
CA LYS A 83 2.68 2.18 13.40
C LYS A 83 3.85 1.76 12.53
N LYS A 84 4.33 0.51 12.66
CA LYS A 84 5.39 -0.02 11.81
C LYS A 84 4.90 -0.21 10.38
N ALA A 85 3.64 -0.58 10.19
CA ALA A 85 3.06 -0.64 8.85
C ALA A 85 3.09 0.74 8.16
N VAL A 86 2.73 1.81 8.86
CA VAL A 86 2.83 3.19 8.34
C VAL A 86 4.26 3.55 8.01
N GLU A 87 5.23 3.22 8.87
CA GLU A 87 6.65 3.50 8.64
C GLU A 87 7.19 2.79 7.38
N SER A 88 6.93 1.47 7.26
CA SER A 88 7.37 0.70 6.10
C SER A 88 6.68 1.13 4.82
N LEU A 89 5.36 1.29 4.82
CA LEU A 89 4.61 1.73 3.63
C LEU A 89 4.90 3.19 3.26
N GLY A 90 5.21 4.05 4.24
CA GLY A 90 5.67 5.42 3.98
C GLY A 90 7.06 5.48 3.34
N SER A 91 7.86 4.44 3.51
CA SER A 91 9.17 4.28 2.86
C SER A 91 9.08 3.68 1.45
N TYR A 92 7.88 3.26 1.02
CA TYR A 92 7.64 2.82 -0.35
C TYR A 92 7.62 4.01 -1.31
N SER A 93 8.38 3.89 -2.40
CA SER A 93 8.41 4.81 -3.53
C SER A 93 7.63 4.24 -4.70
N GLU A 94 6.87 5.11 -5.37
CA GLU A 94 6.06 4.72 -6.52
C GLU A 94 6.92 4.14 -7.66
N THR A 95 6.41 3.08 -8.28
CA THR A 95 7.11 2.35 -9.35
C THR A 95 6.55 2.62 -10.73
N GLY A 96 5.39 3.30 -10.81
CA GLY A 96 4.58 3.42 -12.02
C GLY A 96 3.68 2.21 -12.25
N SER A 97 3.67 1.23 -11.34
CA SER A 97 2.78 0.09 -11.42
C SER A 97 1.33 0.49 -11.15
N THR A 98 0.44 0.18 -12.08
CA THR A 98 -1.00 0.40 -11.97
C THR A 98 -1.69 -0.55 -10.98
N VAL A 99 -0.95 -1.52 -10.44
CA VAL A 99 -1.45 -2.51 -9.47
C VAL A 99 -0.79 -2.32 -8.11
N ILE A 100 0.55 -2.23 -8.09
CA ILE A 100 1.32 -2.20 -6.85
C ILE A 100 1.22 -0.83 -6.16
N ASP A 101 1.31 0.27 -6.92
CA ASP A 101 1.29 1.60 -6.30
C ASP A 101 -0.06 1.93 -5.63
N PRO A 102 -1.23 1.66 -6.26
CA PRO A 102 -2.52 1.81 -5.59
C PRO A 102 -2.65 0.91 -4.36
N LEU A 103 -2.12 -0.32 -4.42
CA LEU A 103 -2.16 -1.24 -3.29
C LEU A 103 -1.34 -0.71 -2.10
N ALA A 104 -0.14 -0.19 -2.34
CA ALA A 104 0.69 0.41 -1.30
C ALA A 104 -0.03 1.58 -0.61
N LEU A 105 -0.66 2.46 -1.40
CA LEU A 105 -1.47 3.56 -0.89
C LEU A 105 -2.68 3.06 -0.10
N GLY A 106 -3.36 2.03 -0.60
CA GLY A 106 -4.50 1.41 0.07
C GLY A 106 -4.16 0.82 1.42
N LEU A 107 -3.07 0.05 1.50
CA LEU A 107 -2.56 -0.52 2.75
C LEU A 107 -2.14 0.58 3.73
N LEU A 108 -1.60 1.70 3.24
CA LEU A 108 -1.28 2.84 4.09
C LEU A 108 -2.57 3.47 4.66
N GLY A 109 -3.62 3.56 3.85
CA GLY A 109 -4.97 3.92 4.30
C GLY A 109 -5.52 2.96 5.35
N ASP A 110 -5.35 1.65 5.16
CA ASP A 110 -5.74 0.62 6.13
C ASP A 110 -5.00 0.83 7.46
N ALA A 111 -3.68 1.05 7.42
CA ALA A 111 -2.87 1.24 8.62
C ALA A 111 -3.29 2.50 9.40
N TYR A 112 -3.55 3.61 8.71
CA TYR A 112 -4.08 4.82 9.35
C TYR A 112 -5.49 4.62 9.91
N SER A 113 -6.34 3.87 9.21
CA SER A 113 -7.71 3.56 9.67
C SER A 113 -7.69 2.76 10.98
N GLU A 114 -6.80 1.76 11.08
CA GLU A 114 -6.61 0.96 12.30
C GLU A 114 -6.04 1.80 13.46
N LEU A 115 -5.21 2.80 13.15
CA LEU A 115 -4.74 3.81 14.11
C LEU A 115 -5.81 4.85 14.47
N LYS A 116 -7.01 4.77 13.89
CA LYS A 116 -8.10 5.75 14.01
C LYS A 116 -7.75 7.15 13.51
N ASP A 117 -6.68 7.27 12.72
CA ASP A 117 -6.38 8.49 11.97
C ASP A 117 -7.17 8.48 10.66
N TYR A 118 -8.47 8.70 10.81
CA TYR A 118 -9.41 8.64 9.71
C TYR A 118 -9.15 9.71 8.64
N LYS A 119 -8.54 10.85 9.00
CA LYS A 119 -8.19 11.89 8.02
C LYS A 119 -7.08 11.42 7.07
N GLN A 120 -6.04 10.80 7.61
CA GLN A 120 -4.98 10.23 6.79
C GLN A 120 -5.50 9.01 6.01
N ALA A 121 -6.32 8.16 6.63
CA ALA A 121 -6.94 7.02 5.95
C ALA A 121 -7.73 7.47 4.71
N ALA A 122 -8.61 8.47 4.85
CA ALA A 122 -9.36 9.04 3.73
C ALA A 122 -8.43 9.58 2.63
N THR A 123 -7.36 10.29 3.01
CA THR A 123 -6.37 10.81 2.06
C THR A 123 -5.73 9.70 1.24
N TYR A 124 -5.29 8.63 1.88
CA TYR A 124 -4.60 7.52 1.21
C TYR A 124 -5.55 6.62 0.41
N TYR A 125 -6.77 6.36 0.89
CA TYR A 125 -7.77 5.65 0.09
C TYR A 125 -8.18 6.42 -1.16
N LYS A 126 -8.32 7.75 -1.06
CA LYS A 126 -8.59 8.57 -2.25
C LYS A 126 -7.45 8.48 -3.26
N LYS A 127 -6.20 8.63 -2.82
CA LYS A 127 -5.02 8.46 -3.69
C LYS A 127 -4.97 7.07 -4.32
N ALA A 128 -5.28 6.02 -3.56
CA ALA A 128 -5.32 4.65 -4.04
C ALA A 128 -6.41 4.46 -5.11
N ALA A 129 -7.63 4.97 -4.87
CA ALA A 129 -8.73 4.90 -5.81
C ALA A 129 -8.44 5.66 -7.12
N ASP A 130 -7.89 6.87 -7.02
CA ASP A 130 -7.56 7.73 -8.17
C ASP A 130 -6.41 7.15 -9.00
N LYS A 131 -5.47 6.44 -8.36
CA LYS A 131 -4.33 5.81 -9.03
C LYS A 131 -4.64 4.43 -9.60
N ALA A 132 -5.60 3.72 -9.01
CA ALA A 132 -6.04 2.43 -9.50
C ALA A 132 -6.67 2.58 -10.89
N SER A 133 -6.14 1.85 -11.87
CA SER A 133 -6.60 1.92 -13.26
C SER A 133 -7.60 0.82 -13.62
N ASN A 134 -8.03 0.00 -12.65
CA ASN A 134 -8.80 -1.20 -12.92
C ASN A 134 -10.13 -1.22 -12.14
N LYS A 135 -11.12 -1.87 -12.76
CA LYS A 135 -12.49 -1.98 -12.24
C LYS A 135 -12.61 -2.78 -10.94
N PHE A 136 -11.54 -3.40 -10.45
CA PHE A 136 -11.57 -4.24 -9.25
C PHE A 136 -11.07 -3.49 -8.01
N THR A 137 -9.95 -2.77 -8.09
CA THR A 137 -9.34 -2.13 -6.93
C THR A 137 -9.88 -0.73 -6.66
N SER A 138 -10.25 0.04 -7.68
CA SER A 138 -10.82 1.37 -7.50
C SER A 138 -12.12 1.36 -6.67
N PRO A 139 -13.14 0.53 -6.97
CA PRO A 139 -14.36 0.52 -6.16
C PRO A 139 -14.13 0.06 -4.72
N MET A 140 -13.20 -0.87 -4.49
CA MET A 140 -12.80 -1.29 -3.14
C MET A 140 -12.27 -0.11 -2.30
N PHE A 141 -11.34 0.68 -2.86
CA PHE A 141 -10.79 1.84 -2.15
C PHE A 141 -11.79 3.00 -2.02
N LEU A 142 -12.66 3.22 -3.01
CA LEU A 142 -13.76 4.18 -2.88
C LEU A 142 -14.72 3.80 -1.77
N LYS A 143 -15.00 2.50 -1.57
CA LYS A 143 -15.91 2.05 -0.51
C LYS A 143 -15.29 2.30 0.85
N LYS A 144 -14.00 1.98 1.01
CA LYS A 144 -13.22 2.28 2.23
C LYS A 144 -13.17 3.79 2.50
N LEU A 145 -12.94 4.61 1.47
CA LEU A 145 -12.99 6.06 1.56
C LEU A 145 -14.36 6.54 2.08
N GLY A 146 -15.45 6.05 1.51
CA GLY A 146 -16.79 6.43 1.95
C GLY A 146 -17.06 6.07 3.42
N LEU A 147 -16.65 4.86 3.84
CA LEU A 147 -16.83 4.40 5.22
C LEU A 147 -16.08 5.27 6.23
N VAL A 148 -14.84 5.65 5.88
CA VAL A 148 -14.04 6.55 6.71
C VAL A 148 -14.60 7.96 6.72
N ASN A 149 -15.12 8.45 5.59
CA ASN A 149 -15.79 9.74 5.51
C ASN A 149 -17.05 9.78 6.39
N GLU A 150 -17.86 8.71 6.43
CA GLU A 150 -18.98 8.60 7.37
C GLU A 150 -18.50 8.69 8.84
N THR A 151 -17.38 8.03 9.17
CA THR A 151 -16.79 8.09 10.51
C THR A 151 -16.32 9.50 10.86
N LEU A 152 -15.83 10.24 9.89
CA LEU A 152 -15.46 11.66 10.00
C LEU A 152 -16.67 12.61 9.99
N LYS A 153 -17.90 12.10 9.82
CA LYS A 153 -19.13 12.87 9.56
C LYS A 153 -19.07 13.74 8.30
N ASP A 154 -18.14 13.44 7.40
CA ASP A 154 -18.13 13.99 6.05
C ASP A 154 -19.08 13.18 5.16
N PHE A 155 -20.38 13.29 5.45
CA PHE A 155 -21.40 12.53 4.74
C PHE A 155 -21.49 12.92 3.26
N LYS A 156 -21.10 14.15 2.91
CA LYS A 156 -21.05 14.58 1.52
C LYS A 156 -19.91 13.88 0.77
N GLY A 157 -18.71 13.85 1.35
CA GLY A 157 -17.59 13.10 0.81
C GLY A 157 -17.84 11.59 0.77
N ALA A 158 -18.61 11.04 1.72
CA ALA A 158 -19.04 9.65 1.69
C ALA A 158 -19.98 9.36 0.52
N GLN A 159 -21.03 10.17 0.38
CA GLN A 159 -21.97 10.08 -0.74
C GLN A 159 -21.23 10.14 -2.08
N ASP A 160 -20.33 11.11 -2.26
CA ASP A 160 -19.59 11.29 -3.50
C ASP A 160 -18.72 10.05 -3.84
N ALA A 161 -18.07 9.43 -2.84
CA ALA A 161 -17.31 8.20 -3.04
C ALA A 161 -18.20 7.02 -3.46
N TYR A 162 -19.37 6.87 -2.83
CA TYR A 162 -20.32 5.82 -3.16
C TYR A 162 -21.00 6.03 -4.52
N THR A 163 -21.34 7.26 -4.88
CA THR A 163 -21.87 7.59 -6.20
C THR A 163 -20.85 7.29 -7.30
N LYS A 164 -19.55 7.52 -7.07
CA LYS A 164 -18.50 7.09 -8.02
C LYS A 164 -18.50 5.59 -8.25
N ILE A 165 -18.68 4.77 -7.20
CA ILE A 165 -18.82 3.30 -7.36
C ILE A 165 -20.01 2.98 -8.26
N LYS A 166 -21.19 3.54 -7.97
CA LYS A 166 -22.40 3.30 -8.74
C LYS A 166 -22.25 3.67 -10.22
N THR A 167 -21.64 4.83 -10.49
CA THR A 167 -21.61 5.43 -11.84
C THR A 167 -20.45 4.93 -12.69
N GLN A 168 -19.27 4.73 -12.10
CA GLN A 168 -18.06 4.37 -12.84
C GLN A 168 -17.76 2.86 -12.78
N TYR A 169 -18.26 2.16 -11.76
CA TYR A 169 -17.98 0.74 -11.52
C TYR A 169 -19.26 -0.08 -11.26
N PRO A 170 -20.32 0.03 -12.09
CA PRO A 170 -21.61 -0.62 -11.83
C PRO A 170 -21.55 -2.16 -11.81
N GLU A 171 -20.53 -2.76 -12.43
CA GLU A 171 -20.31 -4.22 -12.49
C GLU A 171 -19.49 -4.75 -11.30
N SER A 172 -19.03 -3.87 -10.40
CA SER A 172 -18.22 -4.26 -9.24
C SER A 172 -19.05 -4.91 -8.14
N GLN A 173 -18.41 -5.72 -7.29
CA GLN A 173 -19.08 -6.30 -6.13
C GLN A 173 -19.56 -5.21 -5.15
N GLU A 174 -18.80 -4.13 -5.03
CA GLU A 174 -19.14 -2.98 -4.19
C GLU A 174 -20.40 -2.26 -4.66
N ALA A 175 -20.70 -2.28 -5.96
CA ALA A 175 -21.89 -1.64 -6.52
C ALA A 175 -23.20 -2.32 -6.11
N VAL A 176 -23.19 -3.61 -5.78
CA VAL A 176 -24.40 -4.41 -5.51
C VAL A 176 -25.25 -3.81 -4.39
N LEU A 177 -24.62 -3.33 -3.31
CA LEU A 177 -25.30 -2.75 -2.15
C LEU A 177 -25.11 -1.23 -2.05
N ILE A 178 -24.53 -0.59 -3.06
CA ILE A 178 -24.04 0.78 -2.92
C ILE A 178 -25.16 1.81 -2.69
N ASP A 179 -26.36 1.53 -3.19
CA ASP A 179 -27.52 2.40 -3.01
C ASP A 179 -27.92 2.56 -1.54
N GLU A 180 -27.73 1.51 -0.72
CA GLU A 180 -27.96 1.59 0.73
C GLU A 180 -26.97 2.55 1.39
N TYR A 181 -25.71 2.52 0.96
CA TYR A 181 -24.67 3.41 1.48
C TYR A 181 -24.91 4.86 1.05
N ILE A 182 -25.31 5.08 -0.21
CA ILE A 182 -25.69 6.41 -0.72
C ILE A 182 -26.86 6.97 0.10
N GLY A 183 -27.95 6.21 0.24
CA GLY A 183 -29.13 6.65 0.99
C GLY A 183 -28.83 6.92 2.47
N ARG A 184 -27.98 6.11 3.10
CA ARG A 184 -27.53 6.33 4.48
C ARG A 184 -26.75 7.64 4.62
N ALA A 185 -25.78 7.89 3.74
CA ALA A 185 -24.99 9.12 3.75
C ALA A 185 -25.87 10.35 3.48
N GLU A 186 -26.80 10.27 2.52
CA GLU A 186 -27.73 11.35 2.20
C GLU A 186 -28.66 11.73 3.36
N ALA A 187 -29.16 10.73 4.10
CA ALA A 187 -30.01 10.97 5.26
C ALA A 187 -29.28 11.72 6.38
N GLN A 188 -27.97 11.50 6.54
CA GLN A 188 -27.13 12.13 7.56
C GLN A 188 -26.56 13.50 7.13
N ALA A 189 -26.60 13.83 5.84
CA ALA A 189 -26.11 15.10 5.30
C ALA A 189 -27.14 16.24 5.37
N LYS A 190 -28.38 15.96 5.80
CA LYS A 190 -29.47 16.92 5.99
C LYS A 190 -29.47 17.48 7.41
#